data_AF-A0A840PDJ5-F1
#
_entry.id   AF-A0A840PDJ5-F1
#
_cell.length_a   1.000
_cell.length_b   1.000
_cell.length_c   1.000
_cell.angle_alpha   90.00
_cell.angle_beta   90.00
_cell.angle_gamma   90.00
#
_symmetry.space_group_name_H-M   'P 1'
#
loop_
_entity.id
_entity.type
_entity.pdbx_description
1 polymer ?
#
loop_
_entity_poly.entity_id
_entity_poly.type
_entity_poly.pdbx_seq_one_letter_code
_entity_poly.pdbx_strand_id
1 'polypeptide(L)' 'MPLEIAVLDRHVAVRDSKNPYGAVLFFTLAEWAAFVADIKAGYYGP' A
#
# COMPACT_ATOMS: atom_id res chain seq x y z
N MET A 1 11.97 -6.01 -6.46
CA MET A 1 11.19 -5.30 -7.49
C MET A 1 10.78 -3.95 -6.90
N PRO A 2 11.03 -2.80 -7.55
CA PRO A 2 10.76 -1.51 -6.92
C PRO A 2 9.27 -1.18 -6.98
N LEU A 3 8.68 -0.95 -5.80
CA LEU A 3 7.35 -0.36 -5.66
C LEU A 3 7.52 1.14 -5.41
N GLU A 4 6.55 1.92 -5.85
CA GLU A 4 6.42 3.32 -5.50
C GLU A 4 5.23 3.54 -4.58
N ILE A 5 5.39 4.43 -3.61
CA ILE A 5 4.40 4.77 -2.60
C ILE A 5 4.20 6.28 -2.61
N ALA A 6 2.94 6.73 -2.65
CA ALA A 6 2.57 8.12 -2.49
C ALA A 6 1.61 8.29 -1.30
N VAL A 7 1.96 9.19 -0.38
CA VAL A 7 1.07 9.62 0.69
C VAL A 7 0.28 10.83 0.19
N LEU A 8 -1.02 10.66 0.08
CA LEU A 8 -1.99 11.69 -0.30
C LEU A 8 -2.72 12.17 0.96
N ASP A 9 -3.55 13.20 0.84
CA ASP A 9 -4.24 13.83 1.98
C ASP A 9 -4.99 12.83 2.88
N ARG A 10 -5.81 11.95 2.29
CA ARG A 10 -6.60 10.94 3.03
C ARG A 10 -6.30 9.50 2.64
N HIS A 11 -5.28 9.28 1.81
CA HIS A 11 -5.03 7.98 1.19
C HIS A 11 -3.55 7.68 1.01
N VAL A 12 -3.24 6.39 0.87
CA VAL A 12 -1.93 5.90 0.42
C VAL A 12 -2.12 5.12 -0.87
N ALA A 13 -1.36 5.51 -1.90
CA ALA A 13 -1.36 4.83 -3.19
C ALA A 13 -0.06 4.06 -3.38
N VAL A 14 -0.16 2.81 -3.85
CA VAL A 14 0.97 1.93 -4.12
C VAL A 14 0.88 1.39 -5.55
N ARG A 15 1.98 1.47 -6.31
CA ARG A 15 2.04 0.96 -7.68
C ARG A 15 3.36 0.27 -8.00
N ASP A 16 3.35 -0.57 -9.03
CA ASP A 16 4.57 -1.11 -9.63
C ASP A 16 5.25 -0.01 -10.47
N SER A 17 6.49 0.34 -10.10
CA SER A 17 7.28 1.33 -10.84
C SER A 17 7.54 0.91 -12.30
N LYS A 18 7.56 -0.40 -12.58
CA LYS A 18 7.83 -0.96 -13.92
C LYS A 18 6.60 -0.97 -14.83
N ASN A 19 5.40 -0.79 -14.27
CA ASN A 19 4.18 -0.68 -15.04
C ASN A 19 3.41 0.60 -14.65
N PRO A 20 3.86 1.79 -15.12
CA PRO A 20 3.27 3.07 -14.70
C PRO A 20 1.79 3.24 -15.03
N TYR A 21 1.29 2.51 -16.03
CA TYR A 21 -0.11 2.51 -16.43
C TYR A 21 -0.88 1.29 -15.88
N GLY A 22 -0.24 0.49 -15.04
CA GLY A 22 -0.86 -0.65 -14.36
C GLY A 22 -1.78 -0.25 -13.22
N ALA A 23 -2.33 -1.27 -12.55
CA ALA A 23 -3.22 -1.05 -11.41
C ALA A 23 -2.49 -0.37 -10.24
N VAL A 24 -3.23 0.48 -9.53
CA VAL A 24 -2.78 1.15 -8.32
C VAL A 24 -3.60 0.61 -7.15
N LEU A 25 -2.93 0.11 -6.11
CA LEU A 25 -3.58 -0.19 -4.84
C LEU A 25 -3.80 1.11 -4.07
N PHE A 26 -5.02 1.32 -3.58
CA PHE A 26 -5.42 2.56 -2.94
C PHE A 26 -6.02 2.25 -1.58
N PHE A 27 -5.43 2.80 -0.53
CA PHE A 27 -5.82 2.59 0.86
C PHE A 27 -6.27 3.90 1.47
N THR A 28 -7.28 3.88 2.33
CA THR A 28 -7.47 4.94 3.33
C THR A 28 -6.31 4.93 4.33
N LEU A 29 -6.12 6.03 5.08
CA LEU A 29 -5.11 6.07 6.15
C LEU A 29 -5.33 4.98 7.21
N ALA A 30 -6.59 4.67 7.53
CA ALA A 30 -6.93 3.64 8.52
C ALA A 30 -6.58 2.23 8.02
N GLU A 31 -6.90 1.91 6.77
CA GLU A 31 -6.55 0.62 6.16
C GLU A 31 -5.04 0.45 6.03
N TRP A 32 -4.31 1.51 5.66
CA TRP A 32 -2.85 1.48 5.60
C TRP A 32 -2.22 1.21 6.98
N ALA A 33 -2.73 1.88 8.02
CA ALA A 33 -2.25 1.66 9.38
C ALA A 33 -2.50 0.23 9.87
N ALA A 34 -3.70 -0.31 9.61
CA ALA A 34 -4.05 -1.69 9.93
C ALA A 34 -3.15 -2.69 9.18
N PHE A 35 -2.98 -2.50 7.86
CA PHE A 35 -2.10 -3.32 7.04
C PHE A 35 -0.66 -3.35 7.58
N VAL A 36 -0.07 -2.19 7.89
CA VAL A 36 1.29 -2.13 8.44
C VAL A 36 1.37 -2.79 9.83
N ALA A 37 0.33 -2.64 10.65
CA ALA A 37 0.28 -3.28 11.97
C ALA A 37 0.26 -4.81 11.86
N ASP A 38 -0.55 -5.35 10.95
CA ASP A 38 -0.64 -6.79 10.68
C ASP A 38 0.70 -7.37 10.22
N ILE A 39 1.34 -6.72 9.25
CA ILE A 39 2.67 -7.13 8.75
C ILE A 39 3.70 -7.13 9.89
N LYS A 40 3.69 -6.11 10.76
CA LYS A 40 4.58 -6.04 11.92
C LYS A 40 4.28 -7.11 12.96
N ALA A 41 3.02 -7.52 13.09
CA ALA A 41 2.60 -8.63 13.95
C ALA A 41 2.91 -10.01 13.34
N GLY A 42 3.40 -10.06 12.11
CA GLY A 42 3.66 -11.31 11.39
C GLY A 42 2.39 -11.96 10.81
N TYR A 43 1.29 -11.21 10.70
CA TYR A 43 0.08 -11.64 10.03
C TYR A 43 0.11 -11.17 8.57
N TYR A 44 -0.12 -12.11 7.64
CA TYR A 44 -0.05 -11.87 6.20
C TYR A 44 -1.37 -12.17 5.48
N GLY A 45 -2.44 -12.44 6.23
CA GLY A 45 -3.63 -13.11 5.71
C GLY A 45 -3.48 -14.64 5.72
N PRO A 46 -4.56 -15.38 5.36
CA PRO A 46 -4.50 -16.81 5.09
C PRO A 46 -3.69 -17.16 3.83
#